data_AF-A0A955IKN0-F1
#
_entry.id   AF-A0A955IKN0-F1
#
_cell.length_a   1.000
_cell.length_b   1.000
_cell.length_c   1.000
_cell.angle_alpha   90.00
_cell.angle_beta   90.00
_cell.angle_gamma   90.00
#
_symmetry.space_group_name_H-M   'P 1'
#
loop_
_entity.id
_entity.type
_entity.pdbx_description
1 polymer ?
#
loop_
_entity_poly.entity_id
_entity_poly.type
_entity_poly.pdbx_seq_one_letter_code
_entity_poly.pdbx_strand_id
1 'polypeptide(L)' 'METVPMTTATTPGRTIRAPRGTAMTCKTWQAEAAMRMLMNNLDPEVAE' A
#
# COMPACT_ATOMS: atom_id res chain seq x y z
N MET A 1 22.08 -26.59 -6.16
CA MET A 1 20.91 -26.10 -6.92
C MET A 1 19.68 -26.42 -6.08
N GLU A 2 19.37 -25.60 -5.08
CA GLU A 2 18.13 -25.73 -4.31
C GLU A 2 17.20 -24.59 -4.72
N THR A 3 16.07 -24.96 -5.31
CA THR A 3 15.04 -24.02 -5.76
C THR A 3 14.17 -23.62 -4.57
N VAL A 4 14.30 -22.38 -4.12
CA VAL A 4 13.42 -21.81 -3.08
C VAL A 4 12.01 -21.64 -3.65
N PRO A 5 10.95 -22.22 -3.03
CA PRO A 5 9.59 -21.97 -3.46
C PRO A 5 9.18 -20.54 -3.11
N MET A 6 8.91 -19.71 -4.13
CA MET A 6 8.26 -18.41 -3.93
C MET A 6 6.79 -18.64 -3.61
N THR A 7 6.47 -18.92 -2.34
CA THR A 7 5.08 -18.90 -1.86
C THR A 7 4.58 -17.46 -1.91
N THR A 8 3.80 -17.15 -2.94
CA THR A 8 3.00 -15.93 -3.02
C THR A 8 1.91 -16.01 -1.94
N ALA A 9 2.23 -15.57 -0.73
CA ALA A 9 1.26 -15.41 0.34
C ALA A 9 0.38 -14.17 0.05
N THR A 10 -0.61 -14.32 -0.81
CA THR A 10 -1.69 -13.34 -0.94
C THR A 10 -2.55 -13.46 0.31
N THR A 11 -2.27 -12.63 1.32
CA THR A 11 -3.11 -12.54 2.53
C THR A 11 -4.47 -11.95 2.11
N PRO A 12 -5.58 -12.70 2.21
CA PRO A 12 -6.89 -12.16 1.88
C PRO A 12 -7.31 -11.13 2.94
N GLY A 13 -7.64 -9.91 2.50
CA GLY A 13 -8.39 -8.96 3.33
C GLY A 13 -7.65 -7.76 3.93
N ARG A 14 -6.45 -7.39 3.46
CA ARG A 14 -5.90 -6.07 3.81
C ARG A 14 -6.62 -4.99 3.01
N THR A 15 -7.68 -4.41 3.58
CA THR A 15 -8.26 -3.16 3.08
C THR A 15 -7.20 -2.07 3.17
N ILE A 16 -6.65 -1.66 2.03
CA ILE A 16 -5.67 -0.59 1.93
C ILE A 16 -6.44 0.73 1.84
N ARG A 17 -6.11 1.70 2.70
CA ARG A 17 -6.69 3.05 2.65
C ARG A 17 -5.59 4.07 2.83
N ALA A 18 -5.69 5.21 2.14
CA ALA A 18 -4.71 6.27 2.26
C ALA A 18 -4.78 6.94 3.66
N PRO A 19 -3.64 7.19 4.33
CA PRO A 19 -3.61 7.93 5.59
C PRO A 19 -4.10 9.37 5.41
N ARG A 20 -4.88 9.87 6.38
CA ARG A 20 -5.52 11.19 6.36
C ARG A 20 -4.86 12.12 7.39
N GLY A 21 -4.94 13.43 7.17
CA GLY A 21 -4.39 14.45 8.07
C GLY A 21 -2.89 14.72 7.87
N THR A 22 -2.30 15.44 8.84
CA THR A 22 -0.92 15.96 8.79
C THR A 22 0.13 15.00 9.36
N ALA A 23 -0.28 13.87 9.93
CA ALA A 23 0.64 12.82 10.36
C ALA A 23 1.32 12.18 9.13
N MET A 24 2.64 12.12 9.14
CA MET A 24 3.45 11.62 8.01
C MET A 24 4.08 10.27 8.38
N THR A 25 4.00 9.31 7.46
CA THR A 25 4.58 7.97 7.61
C THR A 25 5.94 7.88 6.91
N CYS A 26 6.07 8.54 5.76
CA CYS A 26 7.32 8.62 5.01
C CYS A 26 8.30 9.65 5.59
N LYS A 27 9.57 9.59 5.19
CA LYS A 27 10.61 10.55 5.62
C LYS A 27 10.48 11.92 4.94
N THR A 28 9.77 12.00 3.83
CA THR A 28 9.58 13.22 3.03
C THR A 28 8.14 13.33 2.54
N TRP A 29 7.67 14.56 2.33
CA TRP A 29 6.31 14.82 1.84
C TRP A 29 6.09 14.33 0.40
N GLN A 30 7.12 14.36 -0.44
CA GLN A 30 7.04 13.85 -1.80
C GLN A 30 6.77 12.33 -1.80
N ALA A 31 7.46 11.60 -0.93
CA ALA A 31 7.22 10.15 -0.78
C ALA A 31 5.86 9.86 -0.14
N GLU A 32 5.45 10.65 0.86
CA GLU A 32 4.13 10.55 1.49
C GLU A 32 3.00 10.77 0.46
N ALA A 33 3.13 11.78 -0.40
CA ALA A 33 2.14 12.07 -1.44
C ALA A 33 2.02 10.92 -2.44
N ALA A 34 3.14 10.39 -2.94
CA ALA A 34 3.14 9.25 -3.85
C ALA A 34 2.50 8.00 -3.21
N MET A 35 2.81 7.75 -1.93
CA MET A 35 2.26 6.64 -1.15
C MET A 35 0.74 6.80 -0.94
N ARG A 36 0.27 8.00 -0.59
CA ARG A 36 -1.16 8.30 -0.44
C ARG A 36 -1.92 8.13 -1.75
N MET A 37 -1.35 8.59 -2.87
CA MET A 37 -1.96 8.41 -4.19
C MET A 37 -2.07 6.93 -4.57
N LEU A 38 -1.01 6.15 -4.35
CA LEU A 38 -1.03 4.71 -4.59
C LEU A 38 -2.08 4.02 -3.70
N MET A 39 -2.11 4.33 -2.41
CA MET A 39 -3.07 3.75 -1.47
C MET A 39 -4.51 4.15 -1.78
N ASN A 40 -4.74 5.35 -2.29
CA ASN A 40 -6.06 5.79 -2.74
C ASN A 40 -6.57 4.97 -3.92
N ASN A 41 -5.69 4.66 -4.90
CA ASN A 41 -6.04 3.82 -6.04
C ASN A 41 -6.38 2.37 -5.64
N LEU A 42 -5.92 1.93 -4.46
CA LEU A 42 -6.15 0.59 -3.92
C LEU A 42 -7.27 0.55 -2.87
N ASP A 43 -7.88 1.70 -2.56
CA ASP A 43 -9.00 1.77 -1.62
C ASP A 43 -10.22 1.11 -2.26
N PRO A 44 -10.86 0.11 -1.63
CA PRO A 44 -12.02 -0.59 -2.21
C PRO A 44 -13.24 0.32 -2.47
N GLU A 45 -13.28 1.54 -1.91
CA GLU A 45 -14.31 2.53 -2.23
C GLU A 45 -14.02 3.33 -3.51
N VAL A 46 -12.76 3.35 -3.96
CA VAL A 46 -12.29 4.08 -5.17
C VAL A 46 -11.88 3.12 -6.29
N ALA A 47 -11.37 1.94 -5.93
CA ALA A 47 -10.98 0.89 -6.87
C ALA A 47 -12.23 0.38 -7.59
N GLU A 48 -12.23 0.50 -8.92
CA GLU A 48 -13.28 0.04 -9.84
C GLU A 48 -13.08 -1.43 -10.25
#